data_AF-A0A5Q6PMU9-F1
#
_entry.id   AF-A0A5Q6PMU9-F1
#
_cell.length_a   1.000
_cell.length_b   1.000
_cell.length_c   1.000
_cell.angle_alpha   90.00
_cell.angle_beta   90.00
_cell.angle_gamma   90.00
#
_symmetry.space_group_name_H-M   'P 1'
#
loop_
_entity.id
_entity.type
_entity.pdbx_description
1 polymer ?
#
loop_
_entity_poly.entity_id
_entity_poly.type
_entity_poly.pdbx_seq_one_letter_code
_entity_poly.pdbx_strand_id
1 'polypeptide(L)'
;MHYPTMIALMVGATLSGNVLADHHSDHQHRQHEAHVHGQVELNIAQDGHDLLLEITAPGADVVGFEHAPQDDAQKQALEKALETLHHPEKLFALSDKAQCEKREVLIKHTLGGEEYQHSHAYGEGEEHEHQHGEGEHDHKAHDHKGHDHAADEHADHDHKEHDHKGHDHEGHDHDEHQHGSFTAQYQFHCEAVDQLKQIDTQWFQYFPSTEKIQANVLTEKQQSALQLNAKQTLIKL
;
A
#
# COMPACT_ATOMS: atom_id res chain seq x y z
N MET A 1 44.24 -16.29 54.79
CA MET A 1 43.04 -15.57 55.28
C MET A 1 42.12 -15.43 54.06
N HIS A 2 41.12 -16.25 53.72
CA HIS A 2 40.01 -16.87 54.51
C HIS A 2 39.35 -15.79 55.39
N TYR A 3 38.11 -15.30 55.20
CA TYR A 3 36.85 -15.86 54.69
C TYR A 3 35.96 -14.77 53.99
N PRO A 4 34.86 -15.19 53.30
CA PRO A 4 34.07 -14.49 52.28
C PRO A 4 32.77 -13.87 52.83
N THR A 5 32.05 -13.10 52.01
CA THR A 5 30.71 -12.62 52.38
C THR A 5 29.77 -12.48 51.18
N MET A 6 28.79 -13.39 51.16
CA MET A 6 27.38 -13.25 50.74
C MET A 6 27.05 -13.05 49.26
N ILE A 7 26.81 -14.19 48.61
CA ILE A 7 25.84 -14.35 47.52
C ILE A 7 24.45 -14.01 48.10
N ALA A 8 23.83 -12.95 47.59
CA ALA A 8 22.42 -12.64 47.86
C ALA A 8 21.56 -13.26 46.74
N LEU A 9 20.94 -14.38 47.07
CA LEU A 9 20.01 -15.13 46.22
C LEU A 9 18.61 -14.53 46.44
N MET A 10 18.18 -13.58 45.59
CA MET A 10 16.80 -13.08 45.62
C MET A 10 15.93 -14.00 44.77
N VAL A 11 15.17 -14.86 45.45
CA VAL A 11 14.03 -15.59 44.87
C VAL A 11 12.86 -14.61 44.81
N GLY A 12 12.68 -13.97 43.66
CA GLY A 12 11.48 -13.21 43.34
C GLY A 12 10.39 -14.13 42.82
N ALA A 13 9.53 -14.63 43.72
CA ALA A 13 8.29 -15.31 43.34
C ALA A 13 7.22 -14.24 43.03
N THR A 14 7.08 -13.87 41.76
CA THR A 14 5.93 -13.07 41.29
C THR A 14 4.93 -13.98 40.60
N LEU A 15 3.70 -13.96 41.11
CA LEU A 15 2.58 -14.79 40.70
C LEU A 15 2.29 -14.67 39.20
N SER A 16 2.22 -15.81 38.52
CA SER A 16 1.67 -15.94 37.17
C SER A 16 0.16 -15.68 37.21
N GLY A 17 -0.24 -14.44 36.89
CA GLY A 17 -1.62 -14.15 36.51
C GLY A 17 -1.83 -14.62 35.08
N ASN A 18 -2.70 -15.60 34.87
CA ASN A 18 -3.19 -15.94 33.54
C ASN A 18 -4.09 -14.78 33.08
N VAL A 19 -3.51 -13.84 32.35
CA VAL A 19 -4.29 -12.90 31.53
C VAL A 19 -4.78 -13.71 30.33
N LEU A 20 -6.08 -14.01 30.31
CA LEU A 20 -6.76 -14.40 29.09
C LEU A 20 -6.75 -13.16 28.19
N ALA A 21 -5.81 -13.11 27.25
CA ALA A 21 -5.90 -12.20 26.13
C ALA A 21 -7.03 -12.71 25.25
N ASP A 22 -8.16 -12.02 25.29
CA ASP A 22 -9.22 -12.20 24.30
C ASP A 22 -8.62 -11.75 22.95
N HIS A 23 -8.29 -12.72 22.10
CA HIS A 23 -7.78 -12.50 20.75
C HIS A 23 -8.94 -12.06 19.85
N HIS A 24 -9.45 -10.85 20.06
CA HIS A 24 -10.08 -10.12 18.98
C HIS A 24 -8.96 -9.42 18.21
N SER A 25 -8.45 -10.11 17.19
CA SER A 25 -7.71 -9.51 16.10
C SER A 25 -8.66 -8.58 15.35
N ASP A 26 -8.89 -7.41 15.93
CA ASP A 26 -9.47 -6.29 15.21
C ASP A 26 -8.39 -5.88 14.21
N HIS A 27 -8.63 -6.15 12.93
CA HIS A 27 -7.81 -5.63 11.85
C HIS A 27 -7.85 -4.12 11.97
N GLN A 28 -6.81 -3.56 12.57
CA GLN A 28 -6.65 -2.13 12.70
C GLN A 28 -6.50 -1.60 11.28
N HIS A 29 -7.62 -1.20 10.70
CA HIS A 29 -7.70 -0.42 9.49
C HIS A 29 -6.88 0.85 9.74
N ARG A 30 -5.59 0.82 9.40
CA ARG A 30 -4.81 2.03 9.08
C ARG A 30 -5.28 2.53 7.72
N GLN A 31 -6.58 2.77 7.61
CA GLN A 31 -7.11 3.56 6.51
C GLN A 31 -6.81 5.02 6.86
N HIS A 32 -6.67 5.85 5.82
CA HIS A 32 -6.10 7.20 5.79
C HIS A 32 -4.58 7.27 5.49
N GLU A 33 -4.15 6.72 4.35
CA GLU A 33 -2.91 7.18 3.71
C GLU A 33 -3.16 8.56 3.10
N ALA A 34 -3.03 9.61 3.92
CA ALA A 34 -2.74 10.95 3.40
C ALA A 34 -1.33 10.91 2.81
N HIS A 35 -1.21 10.46 1.57
CA HIS A 35 0.04 10.49 0.84
C HIS A 35 0.21 11.86 0.16
N VAL A 36 1.46 12.32 0.10
CA VAL A 36 1.80 13.59 -0.54
C VAL A 36 2.20 13.30 -1.96
N HIS A 37 1.54 13.92 -2.93
CA HIS A 37 1.93 13.81 -4.35
C HIS A 37 3.40 14.18 -4.54
N GLY A 38 4.09 13.41 -5.38
CA GLY A 38 5.52 13.53 -5.61
C GLY A 38 6.38 12.93 -4.50
N GLN A 39 5.79 12.36 -3.43
CA GLN A 39 6.53 11.73 -2.35
C GLN A 39 6.16 10.25 -2.20
N VAL A 40 7.16 9.42 -2.41
CA VAL A 40 7.11 7.97 -2.23
C VAL A 40 7.83 7.59 -0.93
N GLU A 41 7.33 6.57 -0.24
CA GLU A 41 8.00 6.01 0.94
C GLU A 41 8.66 4.68 0.59
N LEU A 42 9.89 4.48 1.07
CA LEU A 42 10.66 3.25 0.88
C LEU A 42 11.19 2.76 2.23
N ASN A 43 10.74 1.60 2.67
CA ASN A 43 11.27 0.93 3.85
C ASN A 43 12.21 -0.19 3.41
N ILE A 44 13.42 -0.20 3.96
CA ILE A 44 14.44 -1.23 3.72
C ILE A 44 14.76 -1.87 5.06
N ALA A 45 14.60 -3.19 5.14
CA ALA A 45 14.99 -3.99 6.28
C ALA A 45 15.97 -5.08 5.85
N GLN A 46 17.07 -5.25 6.57
CA GLN A 46 17.99 -6.37 6.41
C GLN A 46 18.17 -7.07 7.75
N ASP A 47 17.96 -8.38 7.77
CA ASP A 47 18.17 -9.27 8.92
C ASP A 47 18.82 -10.58 8.43
N GLY A 48 20.00 -10.93 8.95
CA GLY A 48 20.79 -12.04 8.42
C GLY A 48 21.04 -11.93 6.92
N HIS A 49 20.69 -12.98 6.17
CA HIS A 49 20.83 -13.00 4.70
C HIS A 49 19.62 -12.44 3.96
N ASP A 50 18.56 -12.05 4.68
CA ASP A 50 17.32 -11.61 4.05
C ASP A 50 17.28 -10.08 3.96
N LEU A 51 16.80 -9.60 2.81
CA LEU A 51 16.61 -8.19 2.51
C LEU A 51 15.17 -7.98 2.06
N LEU A 52 14.45 -7.13 2.79
CA LEU A 52 13.07 -6.73 2.51
C LEU A 52 13.05 -5.26 2.07
N LEU A 53 12.36 -5.00 0.95
CA LEU A 53 12.08 -3.66 0.47
C LEU A 53 10.56 -3.53 0.36
N GLU A 54 10.01 -2.49 0.97
CA GLU A 54 8.60 -2.12 0.84
C GLU A 54 8.51 -0.69 0.33
N ILE A 55 7.74 -0.47 -0.73
CA ILE A 55 7.50 0.84 -1.30
C ILE A 55 6.02 1.15 -1.29
N THR A 56 5.68 2.36 -0.86
CA THR A 56 4.33 2.92 -0.91
C THR A 56 4.36 4.19 -1.75
N ALA A 57 3.52 4.25 -2.78
CA ALA A 57 3.51 5.35 -3.73
C ALA A 57 2.08 5.81 -4.06
N PRO A 58 1.82 7.13 -4.13
CA PRO A 58 0.59 7.66 -4.72
C PRO A 58 0.37 7.12 -6.14
N GLY A 59 -0.89 6.93 -6.54
CA GLY A 59 -1.22 6.58 -7.92
C GLY A 59 -0.75 7.65 -8.92
N ALA A 60 -0.83 8.92 -8.52
CA ALA A 60 -0.32 10.04 -9.30
C ALA A 60 1.18 9.94 -9.62
N ASP A 61 1.95 9.34 -8.72
CA ASP A 61 3.41 9.20 -8.84
C ASP A 61 3.80 8.04 -9.78
N VAL A 62 2.96 7.01 -9.86
CA VAL A 62 3.23 5.78 -10.62
C VAL A 62 2.59 5.82 -12.01
N VAL A 63 1.30 6.16 -12.09
CA VAL A 63 0.49 6.13 -13.32
C VAL A 63 -0.08 7.48 -13.74
N GLY A 64 0.04 8.51 -12.89
CA GLY A 64 -0.43 9.88 -13.19
C GLY A 64 -1.90 10.14 -12.80
N PHE A 65 -2.55 9.20 -12.13
CA PHE A 65 -3.93 9.32 -11.65
C PHE A 65 -4.18 8.45 -10.41
N GLU A 66 -5.25 8.74 -9.67
CA GLU A 66 -5.57 8.10 -8.38
C GLU A 66 -6.97 7.47 -8.34
N HIS A 67 -7.67 7.46 -9.47
CA HIS A 67 -8.97 6.85 -9.63
C HIS A 67 -8.86 5.51 -10.38
N ALA A 68 -9.93 4.73 -10.43
CA ALA A 68 -10.00 3.56 -11.31
C ALA A 68 -9.72 3.98 -12.79
N PRO A 69 -8.97 3.20 -13.57
CA PRO A 69 -8.68 3.55 -14.96
C PRO A 69 -9.99 3.66 -15.78
N GLN A 70 -10.18 4.77 -16.50
CA GLN A 70 -11.43 5.12 -17.18
C GLN A 70 -11.38 4.90 -18.70
N ASP A 71 -10.19 4.84 -19.28
CA ASP A 71 -9.96 4.63 -20.70
C ASP A 71 -8.83 3.59 -20.96
N ASP A 72 -8.68 3.20 -22.22
CA ASP A 72 -7.70 2.16 -22.60
C ASP A 72 -6.25 2.62 -22.39
N ALA A 73 -5.98 3.93 -22.46
CA ALA A 73 -4.65 4.47 -22.20
C ALA A 73 -4.29 4.35 -20.72
N GLN A 74 -5.24 4.62 -19.81
CA GLN A 74 -5.07 4.46 -18.37
C GLN A 74 -4.95 2.99 -17.97
N LYS A 75 -5.72 2.08 -18.59
CA LYS A 75 -5.57 0.63 -18.38
C LYS A 75 -4.17 0.16 -18.78
N GLN A 76 -3.70 0.57 -19.95
CA GLN A 76 -2.35 0.22 -20.42
C GLN A 76 -1.25 0.82 -19.54
N ALA A 77 -1.44 2.04 -19.02
CA ALA A 77 -0.50 2.65 -18.07
C ALA A 77 -0.42 1.85 -16.77
N LEU A 78 -1.56 1.41 -16.24
CA LEU A 78 -1.62 0.53 -15.07
C LEU A 78 -0.93 -0.81 -15.33
N GLU A 79 -1.26 -1.49 -16.42
CA GLU A 79 -0.63 -2.78 -16.78
C GLU A 79 0.90 -2.66 -16.88
N LYS A 80 1.40 -1.61 -17.54
CA LYS A 80 2.84 -1.35 -17.67
C LYS A 80 3.50 -1.05 -16.33
N ALA A 81 2.82 -0.31 -15.45
CA ALA A 81 3.30 -0.04 -14.11
C ALA A 81 3.41 -1.33 -13.29
N LEU A 82 2.38 -2.18 -13.33
CA LEU A 82 2.38 -3.50 -12.68
C LEU A 82 3.50 -4.38 -13.22
N GLU A 83 3.65 -4.48 -14.55
CA GLU A 83 4.76 -5.21 -15.16
C GLU A 83 6.12 -4.71 -14.63
N THR A 84 6.30 -3.39 -14.59
CA THR A 84 7.54 -2.79 -14.07
C THR A 84 7.78 -3.13 -12.61
N LEU A 85 6.75 -3.02 -11.75
CA LEU A 85 6.82 -3.32 -10.33
C LEU A 85 7.10 -4.81 -10.07
N HIS A 86 6.65 -5.73 -10.91
CA HIS A 86 6.98 -7.17 -10.79
C HIS A 86 8.47 -7.51 -11.05
N HIS A 87 9.24 -6.54 -11.57
CA HIS A 87 10.65 -6.68 -11.91
C HIS A 87 11.53 -5.77 -11.02
N PRO A 88 11.68 -6.05 -9.71
CA PRO A 88 12.45 -5.17 -8.82
C PRO A 88 13.93 -5.06 -9.21
N GLU A 89 14.49 -6.01 -9.96
CA GLU A 89 15.83 -5.92 -10.54
C GLU A 89 16.00 -4.75 -11.53
N LYS A 90 14.89 -4.24 -12.11
CA LYS A 90 14.89 -3.03 -12.92
C LYS A 90 14.86 -1.76 -12.06
N LEU A 91 14.28 -1.84 -10.87
CA LEU A 91 14.02 -0.71 -9.96
C LEU A 91 15.12 -0.51 -8.92
N PHE A 92 15.79 -1.58 -8.51
CA PHE A 92 16.82 -1.58 -7.47
C PHE A 92 18.03 -2.36 -7.96
N ALA A 93 19.11 -1.63 -8.25
CA ALA A 93 20.39 -2.24 -8.55
C ALA A 93 21.07 -2.68 -7.25
N LEU A 94 21.11 -3.99 -7.04
CA LEU A 94 21.85 -4.64 -5.96
C LEU A 94 23.23 -5.06 -6.49
N SER A 95 24.23 -5.17 -5.60
CA SER A 95 25.55 -5.65 -6.03
C SER A 95 25.50 -7.13 -6.39
N ASP A 96 25.95 -7.52 -7.58
CA ASP A 96 26.09 -8.93 -7.97
C ASP A 96 26.94 -9.74 -6.98
N LYS A 97 27.90 -9.07 -6.33
CA LYS A 97 28.76 -9.68 -5.29
C LYS A 97 27.99 -10.09 -4.05
N ALA A 98 26.81 -9.52 -3.80
CA ALA A 98 25.95 -9.88 -2.69
C ALA A 98 25.13 -11.15 -2.95
N GLN A 99 25.08 -11.61 -4.21
CA GLN A 99 24.42 -12.84 -4.63
C GLN A 99 22.96 -12.89 -4.14
N CYS A 100 22.24 -11.79 -4.34
CA CYS A 100 20.83 -11.67 -3.95
C CYS A 100 19.92 -12.34 -4.98
N GLU A 101 19.10 -13.28 -4.53
CA GLU A 101 18.05 -13.93 -5.28
C GLU A 101 16.68 -13.42 -4.82
N LYS A 102 15.82 -13.07 -5.78
CA LYS A 102 14.43 -12.69 -5.53
C LYS A 102 13.64 -13.90 -5.05
N ARG A 103 12.96 -13.79 -3.91
CA ARG A 103 12.13 -14.86 -3.31
C ARG A 103 10.64 -14.59 -3.51
N GLU A 104 10.21 -13.38 -3.19
CA GLU A 104 8.80 -12.99 -3.25
C GLU A 104 8.65 -11.58 -3.82
N VAL A 105 7.59 -11.41 -4.61
CA VAL A 105 7.09 -10.10 -5.04
C VAL A 105 5.59 -10.05 -4.79
N LEU A 106 5.18 -9.07 -3.99
CA LEU A 106 3.78 -8.80 -3.69
C LEU A 106 3.45 -7.36 -4.10
N ILE A 107 2.53 -7.20 -5.05
CA ILE A 107 2.05 -5.90 -5.50
C ILE A 107 0.58 -5.74 -5.12
N LYS A 108 0.25 -4.60 -4.53
CA LYS A 108 -1.09 -4.18 -4.14
C LYS A 108 -1.40 -2.81 -4.70
N HIS A 109 -2.64 -2.56 -5.10
CA HIS A 109 -3.10 -1.20 -5.41
C HIS A 109 -4.60 -1.04 -5.13
N THR A 110 -5.02 0.21 -4.96
CA THR A 110 -6.42 0.58 -4.67
C THR A 110 -7.11 1.35 -5.82
N LEU A 111 -6.44 1.49 -6.97
CA LEU A 111 -7.01 2.06 -8.21
C LEU A 111 -8.15 1.18 -8.76
N GLY A 112 -9.36 1.33 -8.21
CA GLY A 112 -10.49 0.45 -8.54
C GLY A 112 -11.53 0.24 -7.45
N GLY A 113 -11.28 0.70 -6.21
CA GLY A 113 -12.21 0.54 -5.08
C GLY A 113 -12.16 -0.83 -4.38
N GLU A 114 -11.47 -1.80 -4.96
CA GLU A 114 -11.11 -3.09 -4.33
C GLU A 114 -9.57 -3.23 -4.33
N GLU A 115 -9.00 -3.78 -3.25
CA GLU A 115 -7.56 -4.03 -3.15
C GLU A 115 -7.17 -5.16 -4.11
N TYR A 116 -6.57 -4.81 -5.24
CA TYR A 116 -6.04 -5.79 -6.19
C TYR A 116 -4.70 -6.30 -5.67
N GLN A 117 -4.66 -7.58 -5.27
CA GLN A 117 -3.44 -8.25 -4.79
C GLN A 117 -2.94 -9.23 -5.84
N HIS A 118 -1.68 -9.07 -6.27
CA HIS A 118 -0.99 -10.06 -7.09
C HIS A 118 0.32 -10.49 -6.41
N SER A 119 0.37 -11.76 -6.00
CA SER A 119 1.54 -12.37 -5.37
C SER A 119 2.15 -13.43 -6.29
N HIS A 120 3.45 -13.34 -6.54
CA HIS A 120 4.20 -14.41 -7.19
C HIS A 120 5.27 -14.93 -6.24
N ALA A 121 5.09 -16.17 -5.79
CA ALA A 121 6.12 -16.95 -5.12
C ALA A 121 6.83 -17.81 -6.17
N TYR A 122 8.14 -17.58 -6.36
CA TYR A 122 8.92 -18.35 -7.34
C TYR A 122 9.40 -19.66 -6.70
N GLY A 123 8.63 -20.73 -6.89
CA GLY A 123 9.01 -22.12 -6.61
C GLY A 123 9.05 -22.95 -7.91
N GLU A 124 9.92 -23.96 -8.00
CA GLU A 124 10.06 -24.78 -9.20
C GLU A 124 8.77 -25.54 -9.55
N GLY A 125 8.16 -25.19 -10.69
CA GLY A 125 7.28 -26.09 -11.46
C GLY A 125 5.79 -25.79 -11.42
N GLU A 126 5.34 -24.62 -11.90
CA GLU A 126 3.90 -24.37 -12.14
C GLU A 126 3.72 -23.63 -13.47
N GLU A 127 2.90 -24.18 -14.35
CA GLU A 127 2.52 -23.63 -15.66
C GLU A 127 1.41 -22.58 -15.47
N HIS A 128 1.59 -21.36 -15.98
CA HIS A 128 0.63 -20.28 -15.81
C HIS A 128 -0.57 -20.42 -16.77
N GLU A 129 -1.72 -20.85 -16.25
CA GLU A 129 -3.03 -20.54 -16.87
C GLU A 129 -3.53 -19.19 -16.35
N HIS A 130 -3.49 -18.16 -17.20
CA HIS A 130 -4.14 -16.89 -16.95
C HIS A 130 -5.65 -17.02 -17.21
N GLN A 131 -6.42 -17.29 -16.17
CA GLN A 131 -7.87 -17.18 -16.23
C GLN A 131 -8.28 -15.72 -15.97
N HIS A 132 -8.47 -14.95 -17.03
CA HIS A 132 -9.11 -13.64 -16.96
C HIS A 132 -10.58 -13.85 -16.63
N GLY A 133 -10.96 -13.56 -15.38
CA GLY A 133 -12.36 -13.47 -14.99
C GLY A 133 -12.96 -12.21 -15.58
N GLU A 134 -13.72 -12.35 -16.67
CA GLU A 134 -14.53 -11.27 -17.21
C GLU A 134 -15.72 -11.02 -16.26
N GLY A 135 -15.65 -9.92 -15.51
CA GLY A 135 -16.79 -9.40 -14.77
C GLY A 135 -17.84 -8.85 -15.74
N GLU A 136 -18.86 -9.65 -16.02
CA GLU A 136 -20.06 -9.20 -16.72
C GLU A 136 -20.80 -8.15 -15.87
N HIS A 137 -20.71 -6.88 -16.25
CA HIS A 137 -21.58 -5.83 -15.71
C HIS A 137 -22.96 -5.91 -16.40
N ASP A 138 -23.93 -6.55 -15.74
CA ASP A 138 -25.36 -6.52 -16.10
C ASP A 138 -25.93 -5.12 -15.86
N HIS A 139 -25.87 -4.24 -16.87
CA HIS A 139 -26.65 -3.01 -16.89
C HIS A 139 -28.09 -3.31 -17.29
N LYS A 140 -28.92 -3.69 -16.31
CA LYS A 140 -30.38 -3.65 -16.48
C LYS A 140 -30.85 -2.21 -16.62
N ALA A 141 -31.15 -1.86 -17.87
CA ALA A 141 -31.85 -0.65 -18.26
C ALA A 141 -33.21 -0.56 -17.55
N HIS A 142 -33.43 0.50 -16.78
CA HIS A 142 -34.77 0.89 -16.32
C HIS A 142 -35.44 1.73 -17.41
N ASP A 143 -36.27 1.07 -18.21
CA ASP A 143 -37.27 1.72 -19.08
C ASP A 143 -38.49 2.10 -18.22
N HIS A 144 -38.74 3.40 -18.06
CA HIS A 144 -40.00 3.90 -17.50
C HIS A 144 -40.72 4.77 -18.54
N LYS A 145 -41.43 4.10 -19.43
CA LYS A 145 -42.54 4.66 -20.20
C LYS A 145 -43.74 4.96 -19.29
N GLY A 146 -44.08 6.25 -19.23
CA GLY A 146 -45.44 6.80 -19.38
C GLY A 146 -46.54 6.34 -18.42
N HIS A 147 -46.94 7.23 -17.51
CA HIS A 147 -48.32 7.28 -17.01
C HIS A 147 -48.87 8.70 -17.14
N ASP A 148 -49.76 8.88 -18.11
CA ASP A 148 -50.67 10.01 -18.24
C ASP A 148 -51.72 9.97 -17.14
N HIS A 149 -51.92 11.08 -16.42
CA HIS A 149 -53.17 11.36 -15.74
C HIS A 149 -53.56 12.84 -15.94
N ALA A 150 -54.69 13.02 -16.62
CA ALA A 150 -55.33 14.29 -16.87
C ALA A 150 -56.23 14.71 -15.70
N ALA A 151 -56.20 16.02 -15.45
CA ALA A 151 -57.22 16.90 -14.88
C ALA A 151 -57.91 16.52 -13.55
N ASP A 152 -57.64 17.33 -12.52
CA ASP A 152 -58.70 17.87 -11.67
C ASP A 152 -58.31 19.27 -11.18
N GLU A 153 -59.24 20.21 -11.32
CA GLU A 153 -59.15 21.60 -10.89
C GLU A 153 -59.54 21.71 -9.41
N HIS A 154 -58.68 22.24 -8.54
CA HIS A 154 -59.12 22.84 -7.26
C HIS A 154 -58.22 24.00 -6.82
N ALA A 155 -58.82 25.19 -6.91
CA ALA A 155 -58.93 26.28 -5.94
C ALA A 155 -57.72 26.65 -5.03
N ASP A 156 -57.40 27.95 -5.11
CA ASP A 156 -56.67 28.77 -4.15
C ASP A 156 -56.79 28.31 -2.68
N HIS A 157 -55.63 28.06 -2.06
CA HIS A 157 -55.47 28.23 -0.62
C HIS A 157 -54.10 28.86 -0.30
N ASP A 158 -54.18 30.15 0.00
CA ASP A 158 -53.15 30.96 0.63
C ASP A 158 -52.89 30.44 2.06
N HIS A 159 -51.74 29.79 2.27
CA HIS A 159 -51.27 29.38 3.59
C HIS A 159 -49.80 29.79 3.79
N LYS A 160 -49.66 30.98 4.35
CA LYS A 160 -48.71 31.42 5.39
C LYS A 160 -47.56 30.45 5.71
N GLU A 161 -46.35 31.00 5.57
CA GLU A 161 -45.09 30.65 6.23
C GLU A 161 -45.15 29.46 7.20
N HIS A 162 -44.59 28.34 6.76
CA HIS A 162 -44.09 27.31 7.66
C HIS A 162 -42.60 27.57 7.91
N ASP A 163 -42.31 28.08 9.10
CA ASP A 163 -40.98 28.09 9.72
C ASP A 163 -40.56 26.63 9.97
N HIS A 164 -39.87 26.03 9.00
CA HIS A 164 -39.20 24.75 9.18
C HIS A 164 -37.81 25.01 9.77
N LYS A 165 -37.78 25.19 11.09
CA LYS A 165 -36.59 24.83 11.87
C LYS A 165 -36.38 23.32 11.79
N GLY A 166 -35.18 22.95 11.34
CA GLY A 166 -34.62 21.62 11.58
C GLY A 166 -34.64 20.71 10.37
N HIS A 167 -33.69 20.92 9.46
CA HIS A 167 -32.93 19.81 8.92
C HIS A 167 -31.46 20.17 9.07
N ASP A 168 -30.91 19.90 10.26
CA ASP A 168 -29.50 19.57 10.36
C ASP A 168 -29.30 18.37 9.44
N HIS A 169 -28.77 18.63 8.25
CA HIS A 169 -28.17 17.58 7.44
C HIS A 169 -26.87 17.21 8.13
N GLU A 170 -26.99 16.44 9.21
CA GLU A 170 -25.89 15.65 9.74
C GLU A 170 -25.42 14.71 8.63
N GLY A 171 -24.10 14.77 8.37
CA GLY A 171 -23.39 13.74 7.63
C GLY A 171 -23.78 13.62 6.17
N HIS A 172 -23.42 14.61 5.35
CA HIS A 172 -22.75 14.17 4.12
C HIS A 172 -21.44 13.55 4.62
N ASP A 173 -21.43 12.22 4.74
CA ASP A 173 -20.20 11.44 4.62
C ASP A 173 -19.56 11.96 3.34
N HIS A 174 -18.63 12.89 3.49
CA HIS A 174 -17.63 13.09 2.48
C HIS A 174 -16.96 11.74 2.43
N ASP A 175 -17.31 10.94 1.42
CA ASP A 175 -16.43 9.91 0.92
C ASP A 175 -15.08 10.59 0.83
N GLU A 176 -14.23 10.40 1.84
CA GLU A 176 -12.85 10.80 1.77
C GLU A 176 -12.39 10.17 0.48
N HIS A 177 -12.08 11.00 -0.51
CA HIS A 177 -11.62 10.53 -1.80
C HIS A 177 -10.37 9.73 -1.51
N GLN A 178 -10.54 8.43 -1.36
CA GLN A 178 -9.48 7.54 -0.95
C GLN A 178 -8.63 7.41 -2.20
N HIS A 179 -7.62 8.27 -2.24
CA HIS A 179 -6.72 8.40 -3.36
C HIS A 179 -6.06 7.03 -3.59
N GLY A 180 -6.08 6.54 -4.82
CA GLY A 180 -5.48 5.28 -5.17
C GLY A 180 -3.97 5.31 -4.92
N SER A 181 -3.44 4.27 -4.28
CA SER A 181 -2.01 4.10 -4.02
C SER A 181 -1.55 2.73 -4.49
N PHE A 182 -0.22 2.56 -4.54
CA PHE A 182 0.47 1.30 -4.78
C PHE A 182 1.29 0.93 -3.55
N THR A 183 1.27 -0.33 -3.18
CA THR A 183 2.24 -0.93 -2.27
C THR A 183 2.95 -2.07 -3.00
N ALA A 184 4.28 -2.07 -2.99
CA ALA A 184 5.06 -3.18 -3.52
C ALA A 184 6.07 -3.67 -2.48
N GLN A 185 6.05 -4.96 -2.23
CA GLN A 185 6.95 -5.64 -1.30
C GLN A 185 7.83 -6.62 -2.06
N TYR A 186 9.13 -6.58 -1.77
CA TYR A 186 10.14 -7.42 -2.38
C TYR A 186 10.98 -8.10 -1.31
N GLN A 187 11.02 -9.43 -1.35
CA GLN A 187 11.91 -10.21 -0.50
C GLN A 187 13.06 -10.79 -1.33
N PHE A 188 14.28 -10.59 -0.86
CA PHE A 188 15.49 -11.17 -1.42
C PHE A 188 16.23 -12.00 -0.38
N HIS A 189 16.92 -13.03 -0.85
CA HIS A 189 17.89 -13.79 -0.09
C HIS A 189 19.29 -13.57 -0.67
N CYS A 190 20.22 -13.04 0.11
CA CYS A 190 21.57 -12.68 -0.31
C CYS A 190 22.63 -13.58 0.36
N GLU A 191 23.20 -14.52 -0.39
CA GLU A 191 24.25 -15.44 0.13
C GLU A 191 25.47 -14.69 0.67
N ALA A 192 25.79 -13.52 0.10
CA ALA A 192 26.91 -12.69 0.50
C ALA A 192 26.45 -11.28 0.90
N VAL A 193 25.43 -11.19 1.77
CA VAL A 193 24.82 -9.92 2.24
C VAL A 193 25.84 -8.86 2.68
N ASP A 194 26.98 -9.26 3.23
CA ASP A 194 28.06 -8.36 3.60
C ASP A 194 28.68 -7.59 2.42
N GLN A 195 28.49 -8.03 1.18
CA GLN A 195 28.90 -7.30 -0.02
C GLN A 195 27.87 -6.25 -0.47
N LEU A 196 26.65 -6.27 0.09
CA LEU A 196 25.62 -5.28 -0.19
C LEU A 196 25.84 -4.03 0.67
N LYS A 197 26.68 -3.11 0.17
CA LYS A 197 27.00 -1.84 0.86
C LYS A 197 26.09 -0.68 0.47
N GLN A 198 25.39 -0.83 -0.63
CA GLN A 198 24.55 0.20 -1.19
C GLN A 198 23.49 -0.40 -2.11
N ILE A 199 22.40 0.33 -2.27
CA ILE A 199 21.35 0.09 -3.26
C ILE A 199 21.25 1.36 -4.11
N ASP A 200 21.23 1.21 -5.43
CA ASP A 200 20.97 2.33 -6.34
C ASP A 200 19.58 2.16 -6.97
N THR A 201 18.66 3.10 -6.70
CA THR A 201 17.30 3.00 -7.24
C THR A 201 17.19 3.65 -8.62
N GLN A 202 16.57 2.92 -9.55
CA GLN A 202 16.20 3.43 -10.88
C GLN A 202 14.75 3.93 -10.91
N TRP A 203 14.06 4.01 -9.77
CA TRP A 203 12.64 4.38 -9.66
C TRP A 203 12.26 5.60 -10.50
N PHE A 204 13.01 6.70 -10.37
CA PHE A 204 12.74 7.96 -11.07
C PHE A 204 12.80 7.87 -12.60
N GLN A 205 13.44 6.83 -13.16
CA GLN A 205 13.47 6.59 -14.61
C GLN A 205 12.18 5.95 -15.11
N TYR A 206 11.58 5.09 -14.29
CA TYR A 206 10.33 4.38 -14.62
C TYR A 206 9.10 5.19 -14.20
N PHE A 207 9.20 5.93 -13.09
CA PHE A 207 8.12 6.72 -12.49
C PHE A 207 8.58 8.18 -12.31
N PRO A 208 8.64 8.96 -13.41
CA PRO A 208 9.20 10.31 -13.40
C PRO A 208 8.32 11.36 -12.69
N SER A 209 7.08 11.03 -12.37
CA SER A 209 6.18 11.90 -11.59
C SER A 209 6.57 11.97 -10.11
N THR A 210 7.34 10.99 -9.60
CA THR A 210 7.89 11.04 -8.24
C THR A 210 8.98 12.11 -8.14
N GLU A 211 8.81 13.07 -7.23
CA GLU A 211 9.84 14.07 -6.97
C GLU A 211 10.90 13.57 -5.98
N LYS A 212 10.46 12.84 -4.95
CA LYS A 212 11.28 12.43 -3.82
C LYS A 212 10.87 11.05 -3.31
N ILE A 213 11.85 10.31 -2.80
CA ILE A 213 11.61 9.10 -2.02
C ILE A 213 12.11 9.35 -0.60
N GLN A 214 11.25 9.19 0.40
CA GLN A 214 11.65 9.13 1.79
C GLN A 214 12.01 7.68 2.13
N ALA A 215 13.29 7.40 2.26
CA ALA A 215 13.80 6.07 2.56
C ALA A 215 14.08 5.92 4.06
N ASN A 216 13.61 4.82 4.65
CA ASN A 216 13.95 4.37 6.00
C ASN A 216 14.75 3.08 5.87
N VAL A 217 15.94 3.04 6.46
CA VAL A 217 16.86 1.90 6.36
C VAL A 217 17.06 1.33 7.75
N LEU A 218 16.79 0.05 7.92
CA LEU A 218 17.02 -0.73 9.12
C LEU A 218 17.86 -1.95 8.75
N THR A 219 19.06 -2.04 9.30
CA THR A 219 19.96 -3.18 9.12
C THR A 219 20.52 -3.56 10.48
N GLU A 220 21.23 -4.69 10.55
CA GLU A 220 21.97 -5.05 11.77
C GLU A 220 23.03 -3.99 12.16
N LYS A 221 23.49 -3.18 11.19
CA LYS A 221 24.60 -2.24 11.35
C LYS A 221 24.15 -0.80 11.59
N GLN A 222 22.96 -0.44 11.14
CA GLN A 222 22.46 0.93 11.23
C GLN A 222 20.94 1.03 11.11
N GLN A 223 20.42 2.11 11.68
CA GLN A 223 19.10 2.65 11.38
C GLN A 223 19.25 4.09 10.91
N SER A 224 18.68 4.43 9.76
CA SER A 224 18.75 5.78 9.21
C SER A 224 17.51 6.14 8.39
N ALA A 225 17.30 7.43 8.17
CA ALA A 225 16.30 7.94 7.24
C ALA A 225 16.98 8.96 6.31
N LEU A 226 16.67 8.88 5.02
CA LEU A 226 17.26 9.73 4.00
C LEU A 226 16.24 10.06 2.91
N GLN A 227 16.42 11.21 2.28
CA GLN A 227 15.59 11.62 1.15
C GLN A 227 16.38 11.47 -0.15
N LEU A 228 15.79 10.79 -1.13
CA LEU A 228 16.32 10.61 -2.48
C LEU A 228 15.58 11.50 -3.47
N ASN A 229 16.20 11.75 -4.61
CA ASN A 229 15.58 12.36 -5.78
C ASN A 229 16.32 11.87 -7.04
N ALA A 230 15.86 12.28 -8.23
CA ALA A 230 16.46 11.87 -9.51
C ALA A 230 17.98 12.16 -9.65
N LYS A 231 18.58 13.03 -8.81
CA LYS A 231 20.03 13.32 -8.80
C LYS A 231 20.79 12.59 -7.70
N GLN A 232 20.10 12.02 -6.72
CA GLN A 232 20.67 11.30 -5.59
C GLN A 232 19.82 10.06 -5.32
N THR A 233 20.19 8.97 -5.98
CA THR A 233 19.47 7.68 -5.98
C THR A 233 20.16 6.61 -5.13
N LEU A 234 21.36 6.91 -4.61
CA LEU A 234 22.16 5.97 -3.86
C LEU A 234 21.75 5.92 -2.38
N ILE A 235 21.48 4.71 -1.90
CA ILE A 235 21.18 4.39 -0.50
C ILE A 235 22.36 3.59 0.04
N LYS A 236 22.91 3.98 1.20
CA LYS A 236 23.98 3.23 1.86
C LYS A 236 23.39 2.29 2.91
N LEU A 237 23.87 1.05 2.93
CA LEU A 237 23.49 0.01 3.91
C LEU A 237 24.58 -0.23 4.96
#